data_AF-A0A105T807-F1
#
_entry.id   AF-A0A105T807-F1
#
_cell.length_a   1.000
_cell.length_b   1.000
_cell.length_c   1.000
_cell.angle_alpha   90.00
_cell.angle_beta   90.00
_cell.angle_gamma   90.00
#
_symmetry.space_group_name_H-M   'P 1'
#
loop_
_entity.id
_entity.type
_entity.pdbx_description
1 polymer ?
#
loop_
_entity_poly.entity_id
_entity_poly.type
_entity_poly.pdbx_seq_one_letter_code
_entity_poly.pdbx_strand_id
1 'polypeptide(L)'
;MKMLRVPLLLLGVLLCSQGFAATAQQNKMTRCNADASAKTLKGDERKAFMSACLKAKPAGAATQQEKMKTCNATAGTQALKGDARKAFMSTCLKSK
;
A
#
# COMPACT_ATOMS: atom_id res chain seq x y z
N MET A 1 26.01 22.57 -41.36
CA MET A 1 24.84 21.86 -40.78
C MET A 1 25.34 20.73 -39.88
N LYS A 2 24.67 20.52 -38.72
CA LYS A 2 24.90 19.45 -37.73
C LYS A 2 26.11 19.62 -36.77
N MET A 3 26.27 20.80 -36.18
CA MET A 3 26.47 20.85 -34.72
C MET A 3 25.08 20.70 -34.08
N LEU A 4 25.01 20.20 -32.83
CA LEU A 4 23.84 20.27 -31.95
C LEU A 4 22.87 19.07 -31.89
N ARG A 5 23.34 17.81 -31.75
CA ARG A 5 22.48 16.68 -31.31
C ARG A 5 23.14 15.62 -30.42
N VAL A 6 24.35 15.84 -29.90
CA VAL A 6 25.08 14.82 -29.14
C VAL A 6 25.16 15.06 -27.62
N PRO A 7 25.07 16.28 -27.03
CA PRO A 7 25.28 16.41 -25.59
C PRO A 7 24.03 16.22 -24.73
N LEU A 8 22.82 16.03 -25.31
CA LEU A 8 21.57 15.97 -24.52
C LEU A 8 21.26 14.56 -23.95
N LEU A 9 21.96 13.51 -24.38
CA LEU A 9 21.70 12.13 -23.93
C LEU A 9 22.50 11.71 -22.69
N LEU A 10 23.45 12.52 -22.20
CA LEU A 10 24.27 12.22 -21.03
C LEU A 10 23.85 12.95 -19.73
N LEU A 11 22.76 13.72 -19.76
CA LEU A 11 22.18 14.38 -18.59
C LEU A 11 20.89 13.71 -18.08
N GLY A 12 20.60 12.46 -18.47
CA GLY A 12 19.38 11.72 -18.11
C GLY A 12 19.54 10.64 -17.03
N VAL A 13 20.77 10.33 -16.60
CA VAL A 13 21.07 9.20 -15.69
C VAL A 13 21.48 9.70 -14.30
N LEU A 14 20.74 10.64 -13.72
CA LEU A 14 20.98 11.13 -12.35
C LEU A 14 19.70 11.39 -11.54
N LEU A 15 18.54 10.88 -11.98
CA LEU A 15 17.26 10.97 -11.25
C LEU A 15 16.67 9.63 -10.78
N CYS A 16 17.34 8.50 -10.98
CA CYS A 16 16.83 7.20 -10.52
C CYS A 16 17.25 6.84 -9.08
N SER A 17 18.05 7.67 -8.41
CA SER A 17 18.47 7.49 -7.02
C SER A 17 17.42 8.02 -6.02
N GLN A 18 16.14 7.90 -6.33
CA GLN A 18 15.09 8.02 -5.32
C GLN A 18 15.23 6.78 -4.45
N GLY A 19 15.83 6.93 -3.27
CA GLY A 19 15.92 5.87 -2.27
C GLY A 19 14.54 5.26 -2.10
N PHE A 20 14.36 4.05 -2.64
CA PHE A 20 13.11 3.33 -2.57
C PHE A 20 12.90 2.98 -1.11
N ALA A 21 12.15 3.81 -0.39
CA ALA A 21 11.44 3.37 0.79
C ALA A 21 10.61 2.16 0.32
N ALA A 22 11.07 0.96 0.65
CA ALA A 22 10.45 -0.28 0.22
C ALA A 22 8.97 -0.18 0.52
N THR A 23 8.14 -0.30 -0.53
CA THR A 23 6.70 -0.12 -0.38
C THR A 23 6.20 -1.13 0.66
N ALA A 24 5.14 -0.82 1.40
CA ALA A 24 4.59 -1.75 2.39
C ALA A 24 4.31 -3.15 1.80
N GLN A 25 4.01 -3.21 0.49
CA GLN A 25 3.83 -4.44 -0.26
C GLN A 25 5.14 -5.19 -0.56
N GLN A 26 6.24 -4.48 -0.88
CA GLN A 26 7.56 -5.09 -1.01
C GLN A 26 8.07 -5.65 0.32
N ASN A 27 7.97 -4.87 1.40
CA ASN A 27 8.34 -5.33 2.74
C ASN A 27 7.58 -6.59 3.16
N LYS A 28 6.28 -6.64 2.87
CA LYS A 28 5.43 -7.80 3.13
C LYS A 28 5.87 -9.02 2.34
N MET A 29 6.22 -8.85 1.06
CA MET A 29 6.67 -9.96 0.22
C MET A 29 8.00 -10.55 0.70
N THR A 30 8.95 -9.72 1.13
CA THR A 30 10.21 -10.17 1.73
C THR A 30 9.95 -10.98 2.99
N ARG A 31 9.09 -10.49 3.88
CA ARG A 31 8.73 -11.17 5.13
C ARG A 31 8.04 -12.51 4.90
N CYS A 32 7.05 -12.56 4.00
CA CYS A 32 6.39 -13.82 3.62
C CYS A 32 7.38 -14.85 3.03
N ASN A 33 8.36 -14.41 2.24
CA ASN A 33 9.39 -15.32 1.73
C ASN A 33 10.35 -15.83 2.80
N ALA A 34 10.73 -14.97 3.74
CA ALA A 34 11.54 -15.37 4.89
C ALA A 34 10.79 -16.41 5.75
N ASP A 35 9.53 -16.16 6.08
CA ASP A 35 8.70 -17.07 6.88
C ASP A 35 8.48 -18.42 6.18
N ALA A 36 8.24 -18.40 4.85
CA ALA A 36 8.11 -19.63 4.07
C ALA A 36 9.39 -20.47 4.09
N SER A 37 10.55 -19.81 4.03
CA SER A 37 11.86 -20.47 4.04
C SER A 37 12.20 -21.00 5.44
N ALA A 38 11.91 -20.23 6.49
CA ALA A 38 12.08 -20.66 7.88
C ALA A 38 11.20 -21.87 8.22
N LYS A 39 9.99 -21.93 7.64
CA LYS A 39 9.08 -23.08 7.72
C LYS A 39 9.45 -24.23 6.78
N THR A 40 10.53 -24.10 5.99
CA THR A 40 10.99 -25.09 5.01
C THR A 40 9.89 -25.52 4.03
N LEU A 41 8.93 -24.63 3.74
CA LEU A 41 7.81 -24.96 2.87
C LEU A 41 8.29 -25.09 1.42
N LYS A 42 7.85 -26.15 0.74
CA LYS A 42 8.20 -26.45 -0.64
C LYS A 42 6.93 -26.74 -1.46
N GLY A 43 7.06 -26.70 -2.78
CA GLY A 43 5.98 -27.03 -3.71
C GLY A 43 4.69 -26.26 -3.43
N ASP A 44 3.58 -26.98 -3.35
CA ASP A 44 2.24 -26.41 -3.17
C ASP A 44 2.04 -25.78 -1.78
N GLU A 45 2.69 -26.30 -0.74
CA GLU A 45 2.63 -25.72 0.61
C GLU A 45 3.21 -24.30 0.64
N ARG A 46 4.33 -24.08 -0.06
CA ARG A 46 4.92 -22.73 -0.17
C ARG A 46 3.98 -21.78 -0.91
N LYS A 47 3.34 -22.24 -1.99
CA LYS A 47 2.41 -21.41 -2.77
C LYS A 47 1.17 -21.05 -1.97
N ALA A 48 0.59 -22.02 -1.25
CA ALA A 48 -0.56 -21.80 -0.38
C ALA A 48 -0.22 -20.81 0.74
N PHE A 49 0.94 -21.00 1.39
CA PHE A 49 1.41 -20.08 2.42
C PHE A 49 1.68 -18.67 1.89
N MET A 50 2.33 -18.54 0.74
CA MET A 50 2.61 -17.23 0.14
C MET A 50 1.31 -16.51 -0.22
N SER A 51 0.35 -17.22 -0.80
CA SER A 51 -0.98 -16.69 -1.15
C SER A 51 -1.71 -16.21 0.12
N ALA A 52 -1.72 -17.03 1.16
CA ALA A 52 -2.32 -16.68 2.45
C ALA A 52 -1.62 -15.48 3.09
N CYS A 53 -0.29 -15.47 3.14
CA CYS A 53 0.51 -14.39 3.74
C CYS A 53 0.34 -13.06 2.99
N LEU A 54 0.37 -13.10 1.66
CA LEU A 54 0.17 -11.90 0.83
C LEU A 54 -1.28 -11.38 0.87
N LYS A 55 -2.27 -12.26 1.08
CA LYS A 55 -3.68 -11.88 1.26
C LYS A 55 -4.01 -11.47 2.69
N ALA A 56 -3.25 -11.93 3.69
CA ALA A 56 -3.45 -11.60 5.08
C ALA A 56 -3.39 -10.09 5.26
N LYS A 57 -4.46 -9.49 5.76
CA LYS A 57 -4.44 -8.04 6.03
C LYS A 57 -3.37 -7.76 7.09
N PRO A 58 -2.67 -6.62 7.02
CA PRO A 58 -1.75 -6.25 8.07
C PRO A 58 -2.50 -6.32 9.40
N ALA A 59 -1.98 -7.05 10.38
CA ALA A 59 -2.58 -7.10 11.71
C ALA A 59 -2.66 -5.65 12.23
N GLY A 60 -3.87 -5.15 12.46
CA GLY A 60 -4.14 -3.77 12.88
C GLY A 60 -4.51 -2.79 11.77
N ALA A 61 -4.46 -3.16 10.48
CA ALA A 61 -4.98 -2.32 9.41
C ALA A 61 -6.48 -2.60 9.23
N ALA A 62 -7.33 -1.77 9.84
CA ALA A 62 -8.75 -1.73 9.51
C ALA A 62 -8.90 -1.63 8.00
N THR A 63 -9.68 -2.51 7.41
CA THR A 63 -9.89 -2.46 5.97
C THR A 63 -10.57 -1.17 5.59
N GLN A 64 -10.38 -0.72 4.35
CA GLN A 64 -11.18 0.39 3.80
C GLN A 64 -12.69 0.17 4.01
N GLN A 65 -13.13 -1.08 4.03
CA GLN A 65 -14.53 -1.47 4.25
C GLN A 65 -14.95 -1.36 5.72
N GLU A 66 -14.12 -1.79 6.68
CA GLU A 66 -14.37 -1.60 8.12
C GLU A 66 -14.28 -0.13 8.52
N LYS A 67 -13.34 0.61 7.92
CA LYS A 67 -13.20 2.04 8.09
C LYS A 67 -14.43 2.79 7.59
N MET A 68 -14.96 2.43 6.42
CA MET A 68 -16.22 2.98 5.92
C MET A 68 -17.39 2.72 6.88
N LYS A 69 -17.50 1.50 7.43
CA LYS A 69 -18.53 1.17 8.43
C LYS A 69 -18.38 2.04 9.68
N THR A 70 -17.17 2.17 10.19
CA THR A 70 -16.86 2.99 11.38
C THR A 70 -17.19 4.46 11.13
N CYS A 71 -16.72 5.03 10.01
CA CYS A 71 -17.04 6.41 9.65
C CYS A 71 -18.56 6.65 9.53
N ASN A 72 -19.31 5.71 8.94
CA ASN A 72 -20.77 5.85 8.87
C ASN A 72 -21.45 5.75 10.24
N ALA A 73 -21.01 4.84 11.11
CA ALA A 73 -21.51 4.74 12.48
C ALA A 73 -21.21 6.01 13.29
N THR A 74 -20.00 6.54 13.18
CA THR A 74 -19.60 7.79 13.85
C THR A 74 -20.38 8.99 13.33
N ALA A 75 -20.62 9.08 12.01
CA ALA A 75 -21.45 10.15 11.46
C ALA A 75 -22.91 10.07 11.93
N GLY A 76 -23.45 8.85 12.08
CA GLY A 76 -24.80 8.61 12.58
C GLY A 76 -24.96 8.95 14.06
N THR A 77 -24.01 8.55 14.90
CA THR A 77 -23.99 8.87 16.34
C THR A 77 -23.81 10.37 16.61
N GLN A 78 -23.02 11.06 15.80
CA GLN A 78 -22.89 12.52 15.84
C GLN A 78 -24.06 13.25 15.13
N ALA A 79 -25.07 12.53 14.64
CA ALA A 79 -26.23 13.04 13.92
C ALA A 79 -25.87 14.00 12.76
N LEU A 80 -24.69 13.83 12.15
CA LEU A 80 -24.20 14.70 11.08
C LEU A 80 -25.08 14.55 9.85
N LYS A 81 -25.54 15.68 9.29
CA LYS A 81 -26.35 15.75 8.07
C LYS A 81 -25.77 16.77 7.08
N GLY A 82 -26.19 16.69 5.83
CA GLY A 82 -25.79 17.62 4.78
C GLY A 82 -24.27 17.72 4.62
N ASP A 83 -23.77 18.94 4.48
CA ASP A 83 -22.35 19.22 4.22
C ASP A 83 -21.43 18.76 5.37
N ALA A 84 -21.91 18.84 6.62
CA ALA A 84 -21.14 18.39 7.78
C ALA A 84 -20.81 16.89 7.71
N ARG A 85 -21.77 16.05 7.29
CA ARG A 85 -21.54 14.61 7.09
C ARG A 85 -20.55 14.35 5.97
N LYS A 86 -20.67 15.08 4.84
CA LYS A 86 -19.76 14.95 3.70
C LYS A 86 -18.32 15.29 4.07
N ALA A 87 -18.12 16.41 4.76
CA ALA A 87 -16.82 16.84 5.25
C ALA A 87 -16.21 15.81 6.20
N PHE A 88 -16.98 15.37 7.20
CA PHE A 88 -16.56 14.33 8.14
C PHE A 88 -16.18 13.03 7.42
N MET A 89 -17.01 12.55 6.49
CA MET A 89 -16.74 11.30 5.78
C MET A 89 -15.47 11.38 4.94
N SER A 90 -15.21 12.51 4.29
CA SER A 90 -13.99 12.74 3.51
C SER A 90 -12.75 12.66 4.39
N THR A 91 -12.76 13.33 5.54
CA THR A 91 -11.64 13.33 6.49
C THR A 91 -11.44 11.95 7.13
N CYS A 92 -12.53 11.32 7.57
CA CYS A 92 -12.50 10.00 8.20
C CYS A 92 -11.93 8.94 7.24
N LEU A 93 -12.37 8.93 5.98
CA LEU A 93 -11.90 7.96 4.98
C LEU A 93 -10.46 8.22 4.48
N LYS A 94 -9.97 9.46 4.56
CA LYS A 94 -8.59 9.83 4.16
C LYS A 94 -7.54 9.58 5.23
N SER A 95 -7.92 9.45 6.51
CA SER A 95 -6.99 9.26 7.63
C SER A 95 -6.27 7.91 7.54
N LYS A 96 -4.96 7.87 7.25
CA LYS A 96 -4.22 6.60 7.00
C LYS A 96 -4.26 5.63 8.18
#